data_AF-A0A2N1RS14-F1
#
_entry.id   AF-A0A2N1RS14-F1
#
_cell.length_a   1.000
_cell.length_b   1.000
_cell.length_c   1.000
_cell.angle_alpha   90.00
_cell.angle_beta   90.00
_cell.angle_gamma   90.00
#
_symmetry.space_group_name_H-M   'P 1'
#
loop_
_entity.id
_entity.type
_entity.pdbx_description
1 polymer ?
#
loop_
_entity_poly.entity_id
_entity_poly.type
_entity_poly.pdbx_seq_one_letter_code
_entity_poly.pdbx_strand_id
1 'polypeptide(L)'
;MIKKISAIILILSINVPLPARDIDLDAIYLKKDSALYRQITASKEKLYDRISSLFIDSNVIYAGWSGGDDIIYIKEFPRLNIVYKYIRSSRSRQEIARFSGTVTAAFLNKNGNFLYTKTLYYNDDAEAVSETLTINTGSGEVQSKRSGFLFLDFTLHPSGSGLVNQTAQGIFKTDSSTGSSRLVHSKDVLSGLSSAGDPVLAFISPDEKKTVLVSGNGGAYKTKIVTSSGEVSLNGVSSNTDLRWIDNSRFIYRSGGGGDYSVRVYNITSGKSMELISGTLNPDINFSEIPGLITCLDNQVITIISRDLKWRVVTGIEGEESYFSPDGRKFTSIYLGRLYVNSLNMVEKYRMDIRRNGEDLIKLYRKAAVTKSVWESDYSPEYINKKIKQYDSFLKMKEIKR
;
A
#
# COMPACT_ATOMS: atom_id res chain seq x y z
N MET A 1 -15.40 -1.31 34.74
CA MET A 1 -14.33 -0.36 34.38
C MET A 1 -13.09 -1.06 33.81
N ILE A 2 -12.59 -2.12 34.44
CA ILE A 2 -11.35 -2.83 34.03
C ILE A 2 -11.42 -3.44 32.61
N LYS A 3 -12.58 -3.93 32.16
CA LYS A 3 -12.76 -4.50 30.79
C LYS A 3 -12.68 -3.48 29.64
N LYS A 4 -12.98 -2.19 29.86
CA LYS A 4 -12.87 -1.15 28.83
C LYS A 4 -11.41 -0.68 28.64
N ILE A 5 -10.63 -0.69 29.71
CA ILE A 5 -9.21 -0.31 29.68
C ILE A 5 -8.37 -1.39 28.96
N SER A 6 -8.70 -2.67 29.11
CA SER A 6 -8.03 -3.75 28.38
C SER A 6 -8.27 -3.73 26.87
N ALA A 7 -9.43 -3.27 26.40
CA ALA A 7 -9.71 -3.11 24.97
C ALA A 7 -8.93 -1.93 24.36
N ILE A 8 -8.79 -0.83 25.10
CA ILE A 8 -8.01 0.35 24.68
C ILE A 8 -6.51 0.00 24.65
N ILE A 9 -6.00 -0.75 25.62
CA ILE A 9 -4.60 -1.21 25.61
C ILE A 9 -4.35 -2.23 24.49
N LEU A 10 -5.32 -3.09 24.16
CA LEU A 10 -5.21 -4.00 23.01
C LEU A 10 -5.21 -3.23 21.68
N ILE A 11 -6.08 -2.23 21.51
CA ILE A 11 -6.07 -1.36 20.31
C ILE A 11 -4.80 -0.50 20.22
N LEU A 12 -4.23 -0.08 21.35
CA LEU A 12 -2.94 0.62 21.41
C LEU A 12 -1.73 -0.29 21.17
N SER A 13 -1.85 -1.61 21.39
CA SER A 13 -0.78 -2.59 21.19
C SER A 13 -0.87 -3.34 19.86
N ILE A 14 -1.99 -3.26 19.15
CA ILE A 14 -2.04 -3.61 17.74
C ILE A 14 -1.63 -2.37 16.93
N ASN A 15 -0.31 -2.13 16.85
CA ASN A 15 0.33 -1.39 15.76
C ASN A 15 0.08 -2.16 14.44
N VAL A 16 -1.18 -2.35 14.03
CA VAL A 16 -1.48 -2.72 12.65
C VAL A 16 -1.02 -1.55 11.81
N PRO A 17 -0.27 -1.77 10.73
CA PRO A 17 -0.09 -0.72 9.75
C PRO A 17 -1.45 -0.24 9.27
N LEU A 18 -1.74 1.03 9.57
CA LEU A 18 -2.79 1.76 8.91
C LEU A 18 -2.41 1.81 7.42
N PRO A 19 -3.32 1.47 6.49
CA PRO A 19 -3.00 1.37 5.06
C PRO A 19 -2.45 2.64 4.39
N ALA A 20 -2.38 3.78 5.10
CA ALA A 20 -1.71 5.00 4.67
C ALA A 20 -0.47 5.35 5.52
N ARG A 21 0.14 4.37 6.20
CA ARG A 21 1.34 4.60 7.00
C ARG A 21 2.53 3.85 6.43
N ASP A 22 3.53 4.65 6.08
CA ASP A 22 4.95 4.30 6.10
C ASP A 22 5.22 3.34 7.30
N ILE A 23 5.75 2.16 6.97
CA ILE A 23 6.30 1.23 7.95
C ILE A 23 7.82 1.17 7.80
N ASP A 24 8.50 1.89 8.68
CA ASP A 24 9.91 1.63 8.96
C ASP A 24 10.08 0.26 9.65
N LEU A 25 10.26 -0.80 8.86
CA LEU A 25 10.52 -2.12 9.42
C LEU A 25 11.82 -2.17 10.21
N ASP A 26 12.87 -1.43 9.84
CA ASP A 26 14.12 -1.45 10.63
C ASP A 26 13.83 -0.99 12.05
N ALA A 27 13.02 0.07 12.21
CA ALA A 27 12.65 0.62 13.50
C ALA A 27 11.77 -0.29 14.37
N ILE A 28 11.10 -1.28 13.77
CA ILE A 28 10.31 -2.28 14.52
C ILE A 28 11.25 -3.32 15.14
N TYR A 29 12.38 -3.61 14.50
CA TYR A 29 13.27 -4.70 14.89
C TYR A 29 14.64 -4.23 15.39
N LEU A 30 15.01 -2.98 15.20
CA LEU A 30 16.27 -2.40 15.65
C LEU A 30 15.99 -1.14 16.46
N LYS A 31 16.71 -0.96 17.57
CA LYS A 31 16.60 0.23 18.39
C LYS A 31 16.98 1.48 17.61
N LYS A 32 16.07 2.44 17.54
CA LYS A 32 16.24 3.71 16.80
C LYS A 32 17.42 4.56 17.30
N ASP A 33 17.73 4.45 18.59
CA ASP A 33 18.84 5.16 19.24
C ASP A 33 20.21 4.50 19.00
N SER A 34 20.24 3.32 18.37
CA SER A 34 21.49 2.63 18.07
C SER A 34 22.26 3.28 16.91
N ALA A 35 23.59 3.22 16.98
CA ALA A 35 24.45 3.70 15.88
C ALA A 35 24.27 2.86 14.61
N LEU A 36 23.97 1.56 14.73
CA LEU A 36 23.77 0.68 13.58
C LEU A 36 22.49 1.01 12.82
N TYR A 37 21.37 1.24 13.52
CA TYR A 37 20.13 1.70 12.88
C TYR A 37 20.38 2.98 12.08
N ARG A 38 21.01 3.99 12.68
CA ARG A 38 21.36 5.24 11.97
C ARG A 38 22.25 5.02 10.74
N GLN A 39 23.22 4.12 10.82
CA GLN A 39 24.09 3.78 9.69
C GLN A 39 23.34 3.08 8.56
N ILE A 40 22.44 2.16 8.90
CA ILE A 40 21.58 1.44 7.94
C ILE A 40 20.66 2.45 7.24
N THR A 41 19.93 3.26 7.99
CA THR A 41 19.05 4.31 7.47
C THR A 41 19.81 5.27 6.57
N ALA A 42 20.93 5.83 7.04
CA ALA A 42 21.73 6.77 6.24
C ALA A 42 22.27 6.13 4.95
N SER A 43 22.62 4.84 4.97
CA SER A 43 23.07 4.12 3.78
C SER A 43 21.95 3.98 2.74
N LYS A 44 20.71 3.70 3.19
CA LYS A 44 19.52 3.60 2.33
C LYS A 44 19.12 4.96 1.75
N GLU A 45 19.06 6.00 2.58
CA GLU A 45 18.73 7.36 2.13
C GLU A 45 19.75 7.87 1.11
N LYS A 46 21.05 7.68 1.38
CA LYS A 46 22.12 8.10 0.47
C LYS A 46 22.05 7.42 -0.89
N LEU A 47 21.44 6.23 -0.98
CA LEU A 47 21.26 5.56 -2.26
C LEU A 47 20.35 6.37 -3.19
N TYR A 48 19.27 6.95 -2.67
CA TYR A 48 18.35 7.80 -3.45
C TYR A 48 19.09 8.96 -4.14
N ASP A 49 19.97 9.64 -3.41
CA ASP A 49 20.79 10.72 -3.98
C ASP A 49 21.76 10.18 -5.05
N ARG A 50 22.42 9.05 -4.79
CA ARG A 50 23.40 8.44 -5.71
C ARG A 50 22.79 8.04 -7.05
N ILE A 51 21.54 7.54 -7.05
CA ILE A 51 20.84 7.14 -8.28
C ILE A 51 20.10 8.32 -8.94
N SER A 52 20.34 9.55 -8.46
CA SER A 52 19.70 10.78 -8.94
C SER A 52 18.16 10.75 -8.85
N SER A 53 17.63 10.17 -7.77
CA SER A 53 16.20 10.30 -7.48
C SER A 53 15.86 11.75 -7.15
N LEU A 54 14.68 12.19 -7.62
CA LEU A 54 14.18 13.53 -7.33
C LEU A 54 13.47 13.52 -5.99
N PHE A 55 14.04 14.18 -4.99
CA PHE A 55 13.34 14.48 -3.73
C PHE A 55 12.25 15.55 -3.98
N ILE A 56 11.03 15.29 -3.49
CA ILE A 56 9.89 16.21 -3.60
C ILE A 56 9.61 16.89 -2.27
N ASP A 57 9.41 16.12 -1.21
CA ASP A 57 8.96 16.66 0.09
C ASP A 57 9.16 15.65 1.24
N SER A 58 9.03 16.12 2.47
CA SER A 58 9.04 15.33 3.72
C SER A 58 7.69 15.33 4.41
N ASN A 59 7.47 14.42 5.36
CA ASN A 59 6.22 14.18 6.07
C ASN A 59 5.07 13.76 5.13
N VAL A 60 5.41 13.05 4.06
CA VAL A 60 4.45 12.51 3.09
C VAL A 60 4.02 11.12 3.53
N ILE A 61 2.70 10.89 3.58
CA ILE A 61 2.11 9.62 4.00
C ILE A 61 1.41 8.86 2.86
N TYR A 62 1.23 9.52 1.71
CA TYR A 62 0.64 8.94 0.51
C TYR A 62 1.06 9.75 -0.70
N ALA A 63 1.32 9.10 -1.84
CA ALA A 63 1.52 9.78 -3.12
C ALA A 63 1.05 8.96 -4.32
N GLY A 64 0.36 9.59 -5.28
CA GLY A 64 -0.07 8.96 -6.52
C GLY A 64 0.11 9.88 -7.73
N TRP A 65 0.25 9.28 -8.92
CA TRP A 65 0.33 10.03 -10.17
C TRP A 65 -1.07 10.42 -10.64
N SER A 66 -1.32 11.72 -10.82
CA SER A 66 -2.53 12.19 -11.49
C SER A 66 -2.35 12.36 -13.00
N GLY A 67 -1.11 12.38 -13.47
CA GLY A 67 -0.76 12.43 -14.88
C GLY A 67 0.70 12.02 -15.11
N GLY A 68 1.23 12.25 -16.32
CA GLY A 68 2.65 11.99 -16.61
C GLY A 68 3.64 12.96 -15.95
N ASP A 69 3.16 14.15 -15.57
CA ASP A 69 3.97 15.22 -14.96
C ASP A 69 3.53 15.59 -13.53
N ASP A 70 2.32 15.19 -13.15
CA ASP A 70 1.65 15.63 -11.92
C ASP A 70 1.59 14.50 -10.87
N ILE A 71 1.98 14.83 -9.64
CA ILE A 71 1.91 13.94 -8.48
C ILE A 71 1.02 14.58 -7.42
N ILE A 72 0.00 13.86 -6.97
CA ILE A 72 -0.86 14.22 -5.84
C ILE A 72 -0.34 13.50 -4.61
N TYR A 73 -0.14 14.22 -3.52
CA TYR A 73 0.35 13.61 -2.28
C TYR A 73 -0.22 14.28 -1.05
N ILE A 74 -0.23 13.54 0.06
CA ILE A 74 -0.74 14.01 1.35
C ILE A 74 0.44 14.20 2.31
N LYS A 75 0.52 15.40 2.89
CA LYS A 75 1.37 15.66 4.05
C LYS A 75 0.57 15.55 5.33
N GLU A 76 1.09 14.81 6.30
CA GLU A 76 0.50 14.72 7.64
C GLU A 76 1.30 15.59 8.61
N PHE A 77 0.58 16.46 9.32
CA PHE A 77 1.06 17.26 10.44
C PHE A 77 0.21 16.93 11.68
N PRO A 78 0.65 17.32 12.89
CA PRO A 78 -0.19 17.17 14.08
C PRO A 78 -1.58 17.80 13.88
N ARG A 79 -2.60 16.93 13.79
CA ARG A 79 -4.04 17.27 13.61
C ARG A 79 -4.43 17.90 12.27
N LEU A 80 -3.52 18.02 11.30
CA LEU A 80 -3.81 18.64 10.01
C LEU A 80 -3.15 17.85 8.88
N ASN A 81 -3.91 17.56 7.84
CA ASN A 81 -3.40 17.03 6.59
C ASN A 81 -3.53 18.08 5.50
N ILE A 82 -2.56 18.07 4.58
CA ILE A 82 -2.55 18.96 3.44
C ILE A 82 -2.31 18.15 2.16
N VAL A 83 -3.21 18.30 1.19
CA VAL A 83 -3.08 17.71 -0.13
C VAL A 83 -2.32 18.69 -1.02
N TYR A 84 -1.28 18.20 -1.68
CA TYR A 84 -0.49 18.96 -2.62
C TYR A 84 -0.50 18.31 -4.00
N LYS A 85 -0.39 19.16 -5.03
CA LYS A 85 -0.02 18.81 -6.39
C LYS A 85 1.41 19.27 -6.64
N TYR A 86 2.29 18.34 -6.97
CA TYR A 86 3.63 18.64 -7.49
C TYR A 86 3.65 18.50 -9.00
N ILE A 87 4.11 19.55 -9.69
CA ILE A 87 4.27 19.60 -11.14
C ILE A 87 5.76 19.47 -11.44
N ARG A 88 6.16 18.35 -12.06
CA ARG A 88 7.59 18.02 -12.28
C ARG A 88 8.29 18.98 -13.22
N SER A 89 7.64 19.38 -14.31
CA SER A 89 8.24 20.21 -15.35
C SER A 89 8.65 21.59 -14.82
N SER A 90 7.77 22.24 -14.05
CA SER A 90 8.01 23.53 -13.40
C SER A 90 8.68 23.42 -12.03
N ARG A 91 8.77 22.21 -11.46
CA ARG A 91 9.16 21.93 -10.07
C ARG A 91 8.33 22.73 -9.06
N SER A 92 7.10 23.07 -9.41
CA SER A 92 6.21 23.85 -8.55
C SER A 92 5.31 22.93 -7.72
N ARG A 93 4.96 23.41 -6.53
CA ARG A 93 4.01 22.76 -5.64
C ARG A 93 2.82 23.68 -5.41
N GLN A 94 1.62 23.13 -5.56
CA GLN A 94 0.37 23.81 -5.30
C GLN A 94 -0.39 23.07 -4.21
N GLU A 95 -0.87 23.80 -3.21
CA GLU A 95 -1.81 23.26 -2.23
C GLU A 95 -3.20 23.10 -2.87
N ILE A 96 -3.82 21.94 -2.67
CA ILE A 96 -5.16 21.64 -3.19
C ILE A 96 -6.20 21.78 -2.08
N ALA A 97 -5.97 21.14 -0.94
CA ALA A 97 -6.97 21.02 0.12
C ALA A 97 -6.32 20.78 1.48
N ARG A 98 -7.09 21.03 2.53
CA ARG A 98 -6.76 20.75 3.93
C ARG A 98 -7.88 19.98 4.59
N PHE A 99 -7.54 19.05 5.47
CA PHE A 99 -8.52 18.31 6.26
C PHE A 99 -7.92 17.77 7.57
N SER A 100 -8.78 17.43 8.53
CA SER A 100 -8.37 17.01 9.88
C SER A 100 -8.46 15.49 10.07
N GLY A 101 -7.87 15.02 11.18
CA GLY A 101 -7.87 13.61 11.57
C GLY A 101 -6.61 12.85 11.13
N THR A 102 -6.44 11.63 11.60
CA THR A 102 -5.37 10.73 11.16
C THR A 102 -5.81 9.99 9.91
N VAL A 103 -5.00 10.02 8.86
CA VAL A 103 -5.30 9.27 7.63
C VAL A 103 -5.04 7.78 7.90
N THR A 104 -6.07 6.97 7.68
CA THR A 104 -5.97 5.52 7.81
C THR A 104 -5.87 4.82 6.46
N ALA A 105 -6.41 5.42 5.39
CA ALA A 105 -6.28 4.92 4.02
C ALA A 105 -6.35 6.08 3.03
N ALA A 106 -5.66 5.98 1.89
CA ALA A 106 -5.73 6.96 0.81
C ALA A 106 -5.66 6.26 -0.55
N PHE A 107 -6.46 6.72 -1.51
CA PHE A 107 -6.47 6.20 -2.87
C PHE A 107 -6.73 7.33 -3.87
N LEU A 108 -5.85 7.47 -4.85
CA LEU A 108 -6.07 8.32 -6.01
C LEU A 108 -6.72 7.47 -7.10
N ASN A 109 -7.79 7.97 -7.72
CA ASN A 109 -8.36 7.26 -8.86
C ASN A 109 -7.43 7.27 -10.07
N LYS A 110 -7.71 6.36 -11.01
CA LYS A 110 -6.94 6.18 -12.24
C LYS A 110 -6.67 7.46 -13.03
N ASN A 111 -7.63 8.38 -13.05
CA ASN A 111 -7.55 9.62 -13.82
C ASN A 111 -6.95 10.79 -13.01
N GLY A 112 -6.62 10.57 -11.73
CA GLY A 112 -6.01 11.59 -10.90
C GLY A 112 -6.90 12.74 -10.46
N ASN A 113 -8.18 12.75 -10.83
CA ASN A 113 -9.11 13.84 -10.57
C ASN A 113 -9.80 13.75 -9.21
N PHE A 114 -9.79 12.57 -8.56
CA PHE A 114 -10.32 12.40 -7.21
C PHE A 114 -9.34 11.64 -6.31
N LEU A 115 -9.07 12.24 -5.15
CA LEU A 115 -8.37 11.60 -4.04
C LEU A 115 -9.40 11.22 -2.98
N TYR A 116 -9.43 9.94 -2.61
CA TYR A 116 -10.29 9.41 -1.57
C TYR A 116 -9.45 9.11 -0.34
N THR A 117 -9.90 9.56 0.83
CA THR A 117 -9.18 9.30 2.08
C THR A 117 -10.13 8.83 3.16
N LYS A 118 -9.65 7.93 4.00
CA LYS A 118 -10.30 7.53 5.24
C LYS A 118 -9.60 8.20 6.41
N THR A 119 -10.33 8.98 7.21
CA THR A 119 -9.77 9.65 8.38
C THR A 119 -10.37 9.11 9.67
N LEU A 120 -9.60 9.18 10.76
CA LEU A 120 -10.00 8.79 12.10
C LEU A 120 -9.64 9.90 13.08
N TYR A 121 -10.55 10.28 13.96
CA TYR A 121 -10.31 11.24 15.04
C TYR A 121 -11.19 10.92 16.24
N TYR A 122 -10.88 11.53 17.39
CA TYR A 122 -11.72 11.45 18.58
C TYR A 122 -12.59 12.70 18.66
N ASN A 123 -13.89 12.51 18.88
CA ASN A 123 -14.80 13.63 19.16
C ASN A 123 -14.65 14.12 20.61
N ASP A 124 -15.43 15.14 20.98
CA ASP A 124 -15.39 15.74 22.32
C ASP A 124 -15.78 14.73 23.42
N ASP A 125 -16.55 13.68 23.09
CA ASP A 125 -16.93 12.58 23.98
C ASP A 125 -15.85 11.47 24.07
N ALA A 126 -14.67 11.69 23.49
CA ALA A 126 -13.59 10.71 23.37
C ALA A 126 -13.98 9.41 22.64
N GLU A 127 -15.00 9.47 21.78
CA GLU A 127 -15.39 8.39 20.88
C GLU A 127 -14.62 8.48 19.57
N ALA A 128 -14.16 7.34 19.07
CA ALA A 128 -13.51 7.25 17.78
C ALA A 128 -14.54 7.43 16.66
N VAL A 129 -14.35 8.45 15.83
CA VAL A 129 -15.18 8.79 14.67
C VAL A 129 -14.35 8.68 13.41
N SER A 130 -14.94 8.13 12.35
CA SER A 130 -14.30 8.04 11.04
C SER A 130 -15.13 8.67 9.94
N GLU A 131 -14.42 9.30 9.01
CA GLU A 131 -14.98 9.92 7.81
C GLU A 131 -14.30 9.38 6.56
N THR A 132 -15.10 9.24 5.50
CA THR A 132 -14.60 9.05 4.14
C THR A 132 -14.67 10.41 3.44
N LEU A 133 -13.51 10.92 3.02
CA LEU A 133 -13.39 12.17 2.28
C LEU A 133 -13.21 11.86 0.79
N THR A 134 -13.89 12.64 -0.05
CA THR A 134 -13.67 12.71 -1.49
C THR A 134 -13.17 14.11 -1.82
N ILE A 135 -11.98 14.21 -2.39
CA ILE A 135 -11.29 15.47 -2.69
C ILE A 135 -11.15 15.58 -4.20
N ASN A 136 -11.79 16.58 -4.80
CA ASN A 136 -11.59 16.90 -6.21
C ASN A 136 -10.23 17.59 -6.36
N THR A 137 -9.29 16.95 -7.07
CA THR A 137 -7.91 17.45 -7.16
C THR A 137 -7.76 18.66 -8.07
N GLY A 138 -8.76 18.95 -8.91
CA GLY A 138 -8.80 20.13 -9.78
C GLY A 138 -9.39 21.35 -9.10
N SER A 139 -10.48 21.20 -8.35
CA SER A 139 -11.17 22.31 -7.67
C SER A 139 -10.75 22.53 -6.21
N GLY A 140 -10.17 21.51 -5.56
CA GLY A 140 -9.91 21.52 -4.12
C GLY A 140 -11.14 21.28 -3.26
N GLU A 141 -12.31 21.01 -3.86
CA GLU A 141 -13.53 20.70 -3.12
C GLU A 141 -13.37 19.42 -2.30
N VAL A 142 -13.72 19.50 -1.01
CA VAL A 142 -13.69 18.37 -0.07
C VAL A 142 -15.11 18.03 0.33
N GLN A 143 -15.54 16.81 0.02
CA GLN A 143 -16.79 16.25 0.48
C GLN A 143 -16.50 15.22 1.57
N SER A 144 -17.11 15.39 2.74
CA SER A 144 -16.99 14.44 3.86
C SER A 144 -18.27 13.65 4.06
N LYS A 145 -18.12 12.36 4.36
CA LYS A 145 -19.22 11.48 4.76
C LYS A 145 -18.80 10.67 5.98
N ARG A 146 -19.57 10.78 7.05
CA ARG A 146 -19.41 9.92 8.24
C ARG A 146 -19.54 8.46 7.83
N SER A 147 -18.62 7.63 8.31
CA SER A 147 -18.64 6.19 8.08
C SER A 147 -19.11 5.42 9.31
N GLY A 148 -19.76 4.28 9.06
CA GLY A 148 -20.10 3.30 10.09
C GLY A 148 -18.93 2.41 10.51
N PHE A 149 -17.76 2.53 9.88
CA PHE A 149 -16.57 1.72 10.13
C PHE A 149 -15.35 2.61 10.36
N LEU A 150 -14.54 2.26 11.36
CA LEU A 150 -13.36 3.04 11.76
C LEU A 150 -12.22 3.02 10.73
N PHE A 151 -12.09 1.90 10.02
CA PHE A 151 -11.05 1.66 9.01
C PHE A 151 -11.68 1.44 7.63
N LEU A 152 -10.84 1.12 6.64
CA LEU A 152 -11.24 1.00 5.24
C LEU A 152 -12.54 0.21 5.03
N ASP A 153 -13.53 0.87 4.44
CA ASP A 153 -14.88 0.37 4.18
C ASP A 153 -15.35 0.63 2.75
N PHE A 154 -14.43 1.05 1.89
CA PHE A 154 -14.68 1.29 0.47
C PHE A 154 -13.54 0.75 -0.39
N THR A 155 -13.84 0.63 -1.68
CA THR A 155 -12.87 0.38 -2.75
C THR A 155 -13.17 1.34 -3.90
N LEU A 156 -12.27 1.43 -4.88
CA LEU A 156 -12.50 2.25 -6.07
C LEU A 156 -13.13 1.41 -7.18
N HIS A 157 -14.10 1.99 -7.87
CA HIS A 157 -14.66 1.40 -9.07
C HIS A 157 -13.64 1.45 -10.23
N PRO A 158 -13.49 0.40 -11.06
CA PRO A 158 -12.49 0.35 -12.14
C PRO A 158 -12.66 1.43 -13.22
N SER A 159 -13.86 1.98 -13.39
CA SER A 159 -14.08 3.15 -14.28
C SER A 159 -13.36 4.42 -13.80
N GLY A 160 -12.86 4.44 -12.56
CA GLY A 160 -12.16 5.58 -11.97
C GLY A 160 -13.06 6.72 -11.50
N SER A 161 -14.38 6.61 -11.55
CA SER A 161 -15.30 7.73 -11.20
C SER A 161 -16.15 7.51 -9.95
N GLY A 162 -15.89 6.49 -9.13
CA GLY A 162 -16.76 6.23 -7.99
C GLY A 162 -16.20 5.33 -6.92
N LEU A 163 -16.79 5.46 -5.74
CA LEU A 163 -16.57 4.62 -4.58
C LEU A 163 -17.50 3.41 -4.63
N VAL A 164 -17.00 2.27 -4.15
CA VAL A 164 -17.77 1.05 -3.96
C VAL A 164 -17.72 0.69 -2.49
N ASN A 165 -18.87 0.67 -1.82
CA ASN A 165 -18.95 0.43 -0.39
C ASN A 165 -20.22 -0.36 -0.02
N GLN A 166 -20.19 -0.99 1.15
CA GLN A 166 -21.34 -1.69 1.72
C GLN A 166 -22.37 -0.70 2.29
N THR A 167 -23.65 -1.03 2.11
CA THR A 167 -24.81 -0.41 2.75
C THR A 167 -25.72 -1.48 3.35
N ALA A 168 -26.83 -1.09 3.98
CA ALA A 168 -27.82 -2.02 4.50
C ALA A 168 -28.47 -2.91 3.41
N GLN A 169 -28.52 -2.43 2.16
CA GLN A 169 -29.16 -3.12 1.04
C GLN A 169 -28.19 -4.02 0.24
N GLY A 170 -26.87 -3.85 0.40
CA GLY A 170 -25.86 -4.59 -0.35
C GLY A 170 -24.63 -3.73 -0.66
N ILE A 171 -23.96 -4.02 -1.77
CA ILE A 171 -22.83 -3.21 -2.27
C ILE A 171 -23.35 -2.17 -3.25
N PHE A 172 -22.99 -0.92 -3.03
CA PHE A 172 -23.33 0.19 -3.91
C PHE A 172 -22.08 0.77 -4.57
N LYS A 173 -22.25 1.25 -5.80
CA LYS A 173 -21.33 2.18 -6.46
C LYS A 173 -21.93 3.57 -6.36
N THR A 174 -21.18 4.55 -5.85
CA THR A 174 -21.53 5.97 -5.87
C THR A 174 -20.55 6.72 -6.76
N ASP A 175 -21.05 7.39 -7.79
CA ASP A 175 -20.26 8.24 -8.68
C ASP A 175 -19.91 9.55 -7.97
N SER A 176 -18.64 9.92 -7.97
CA SER A 176 -18.12 11.05 -7.18
C SER A 176 -18.38 12.40 -7.81
N SER A 177 -18.65 12.46 -9.11
CA SER A 177 -18.96 13.71 -9.79
C SER A 177 -20.45 14.07 -9.67
N THR A 178 -21.31 13.05 -9.73
CA THR A 178 -22.78 13.23 -9.79
C THR A 178 -23.49 12.92 -8.48
N GLY A 179 -22.85 12.20 -7.55
CA GLY A 179 -23.48 11.62 -6.37
C GLY A 179 -24.44 10.46 -6.67
N SER A 180 -24.63 10.11 -7.95
CA SER A 180 -25.54 9.05 -8.35
C SER A 180 -25.08 7.71 -7.79
N SER A 181 -26.01 6.91 -7.30
CA SER A 181 -25.71 5.63 -6.64
C SER A 181 -26.50 4.50 -7.29
N ARG A 182 -25.84 3.35 -7.50
CA ARG A 182 -26.47 2.14 -8.02
C ARG A 182 -26.07 0.91 -7.21
N LEU A 183 -27.00 -0.03 -7.07
CA LEU A 183 -26.74 -1.34 -6.50
C LEU A 183 -25.83 -2.14 -7.45
N VAL A 184 -24.78 -2.76 -6.90
CA VAL A 184 -23.87 -3.67 -7.61
C VAL A 184 -24.18 -5.11 -7.24
N HIS A 185 -24.29 -5.40 -5.93
CA HIS A 185 -24.67 -6.70 -5.39
C HIS A 185 -25.70 -6.52 -4.29
N SER A 186 -26.73 -7.36 -4.25
CA SER A 186 -27.68 -7.37 -3.15
C SER A 186 -27.04 -7.91 -1.86
N LYS A 187 -27.69 -7.65 -0.72
CA LYS A 187 -27.26 -8.17 0.58
C LYS A 187 -27.12 -9.70 0.62
N ASP A 188 -27.93 -10.43 -0.15
CA ASP A 188 -27.93 -11.90 -0.14
C ASP A 188 -26.61 -12.50 -0.64
N VAL A 189 -25.98 -11.85 -1.62
CA VAL A 189 -24.63 -12.21 -2.12
C VAL A 189 -23.57 -12.10 -1.03
N LEU A 190 -23.78 -11.23 -0.03
CA LEU A 190 -22.86 -11.00 1.08
C LEU A 190 -22.98 -12.06 2.19
N SER A 191 -23.98 -12.94 2.10
CA SER A 191 -24.17 -14.01 3.08
C SER A 191 -22.91 -14.88 3.23
N GLY A 192 -22.59 -15.21 4.49
CA GLY A 192 -21.41 -16.00 4.85
C GLY A 192 -20.09 -15.21 4.97
N LEU A 193 -20.02 -13.98 4.47
CA LEU A 193 -18.84 -13.11 4.60
C LEU A 193 -18.88 -12.22 5.84
N SER A 194 -20.03 -11.61 6.10
CA SER A 194 -20.18 -10.55 7.10
C SER A 194 -19.79 -11.02 8.49
N SER A 195 -18.79 -10.38 9.09
CA SER A 195 -18.45 -10.47 10.51
C SER A 195 -18.97 -9.22 11.22
N ALA A 196 -19.40 -9.33 12.48
CA ALA A 196 -19.88 -8.18 13.23
C ALA A 196 -18.76 -7.13 13.35
N GLY A 197 -19.01 -5.91 12.84
CA GLY A 197 -18.06 -4.80 12.89
C GLY A 197 -17.10 -4.67 11.72
N ASP A 198 -17.07 -5.64 10.78
CA ASP A 198 -16.20 -5.58 9.61
C ASP A 198 -16.99 -5.31 8.32
N PRO A 199 -16.57 -4.34 7.48
CA PRO A 199 -17.19 -4.13 6.19
C PRO A 199 -16.85 -5.28 5.22
N VAL A 200 -17.72 -5.48 4.23
CA VAL A 200 -17.42 -6.26 3.03
C VAL A 200 -16.91 -5.30 1.96
N LEU A 201 -15.63 -5.43 1.61
CA LEU A 201 -15.02 -4.71 0.49
C LEU A 201 -15.24 -5.47 -0.81
N ALA A 202 -15.56 -4.75 -1.89
CA ALA A 202 -15.92 -5.33 -3.17
C ALA A 202 -14.99 -4.85 -4.29
N PHE A 203 -14.03 -5.68 -4.66
CA PHE A 203 -13.09 -5.42 -5.75
C PHE A 203 -13.71 -5.86 -7.08
N ILE A 204 -14.19 -4.92 -7.88
CA ILE A 204 -14.85 -5.18 -9.16
C ILE A 204 -13.81 -5.31 -10.27
N SER A 205 -13.93 -6.34 -11.12
CA SER A 205 -13.03 -6.55 -12.26
C SER A 205 -13.16 -5.43 -13.30
N PRO A 206 -12.14 -5.17 -14.14
CA PRO A 206 -12.19 -4.08 -15.11
C PRO A 206 -13.35 -4.18 -16.13
N ASP A 207 -13.81 -5.39 -16.45
CA ASP A 207 -14.98 -5.65 -17.29
C ASP A 207 -16.33 -5.65 -16.53
N GLU A 208 -16.29 -5.39 -15.22
CA GLU A 208 -17.43 -5.42 -14.29
C GLU A 208 -18.17 -6.77 -14.17
N LYS A 209 -17.64 -7.85 -14.77
CA LYS A 209 -18.31 -9.16 -14.78
C LYS A 209 -18.01 -10.02 -13.57
N LYS A 210 -17.00 -9.64 -12.76
CA LYS A 210 -16.54 -10.42 -11.62
C LYS A 210 -16.31 -9.49 -10.44
N THR A 211 -16.48 -10.00 -9.24
CA THR A 211 -16.20 -9.24 -8.02
C THR A 211 -15.55 -10.14 -6.99
N VAL A 212 -14.44 -9.69 -6.41
CA VAL A 212 -13.88 -10.31 -5.22
C VAL A 212 -14.41 -9.57 -4.01
N LEU A 213 -15.17 -10.28 -3.17
CA LEU A 213 -15.71 -9.78 -1.91
C LEU A 213 -14.80 -10.27 -0.78
N VAL A 214 -14.33 -9.33 0.05
CA VAL A 214 -13.41 -9.60 1.16
C VAL A 214 -13.97 -8.98 2.43
N SER A 215 -14.01 -9.74 3.52
CA SER A 215 -14.37 -9.21 4.84
C SER A 215 -13.55 -9.88 5.94
N GLY A 216 -13.26 -9.14 6.99
CA GLY A 216 -12.43 -9.57 8.12
C GLY A 216 -11.35 -8.57 8.48
N ASN A 217 -10.58 -8.91 9.50
CA ASN A 217 -9.51 -8.10 10.06
C ASN A 217 -8.41 -9.01 10.62
N GLY A 218 -7.27 -8.43 11.01
CA GLY A 218 -6.25 -9.13 11.80
C GLY A 218 -5.64 -10.38 11.13
N GLY A 219 -5.65 -10.47 9.79
CA GLY A 219 -5.13 -11.62 9.04
C GLY A 219 -6.14 -12.76 8.83
N ALA A 220 -7.34 -12.69 9.43
CA ALA A 220 -8.41 -13.66 9.26
C ALA A 220 -9.49 -13.12 8.30
N TYR A 221 -9.23 -13.21 6.99
CA TYR A 221 -10.16 -12.72 5.97
C TYR A 221 -10.93 -13.86 5.31
N LYS A 222 -12.24 -13.67 5.21
CA LYS A 222 -13.10 -14.48 4.35
C LYS A 222 -13.14 -13.83 2.97
N THR A 223 -13.01 -14.63 1.93
CA THR A 223 -13.06 -14.14 0.56
C THR A 223 -13.99 -15.00 -0.30
N LYS A 224 -14.77 -14.33 -1.13
CA LYS A 224 -15.70 -14.92 -2.09
C LYS A 224 -15.54 -14.23 -3.43
N ILE A 225 -15.50 -15.01 -4.50
CA ILE A 225 -15.45 -14.53 -5.88
C ILE A 225 -16.85 -14.73 -6.46
N VAL A 226 -17.45 -13.65 -6.92
CA VAL A 226 -18.78 -13.63 -7.55
C VAL A 226 -18.60 -13.49 -9.06
N THR A 227 -19.25 -14.38 -9.80
CA THR A 227 -19.22 -14.43 -11.28
C THR A 227 -20.62 -14.73 -11.81
N SER A 228 -20.84 -14.59 -13.12
CA SER A 228 -22.10 -15.02 -13.76
C SER A 228 -22.36 -16.53 -13.63
N SER A 229 -21.32 -17.34 -13.44
CA SER A 229 -21.41 -18.79 -13.24
C SER A 229 -21.65 -19.22 -11.80
N GLY A 230 -21.64 -18.28 -10.84
CA GLY A 230 -21.85 -18.54 -9.42
C GLY A 230 -20.77 -17.95 -8.51
N GLU A 231 -20.75 -18.44 -7.27
CA GLU A 231 -19.89 -17.97 -6.18
C GLU A 231 -18.84 -19.03 -5.81
N VAL A 232 -17.59 -18.60 -5.61
CA VAL A 232 -16.48 -19.48 -5.21
C VAL A 232 -15.75 -18.87 -4.03
N SER A 233 -15.57 -19.63 -2.95
CA SER A 233 -14.74 -19.20 -1.82
C SER A 233 -13.25 -19.27 -2.18
N LEU A 234 -12.49 -18.25 -1.80
CA LEU A 234 -11.04 -18.25 -1.87
C LEU A 234 -10.48 -18.18 -0.45
N ASN A 235 -9.62 -19.15 -0.12
CA ASN A 235 -8.92 -19.19 1.16
C ASN A 235 -7.54 -18.54 1.06
N GLY A 236 -7.04 -18.05 2.20
CA GLY A 236 -5.66 -17.59 2.33
C GLY A 236 -5.42 -16.14 1.92
N VAL A 237 -6.44 -15.35 1.60
CA VAL A 237 -6.31 -13.89 1.55
C VAL A 237 -6.06 -13.39 2.97
N SER A 238 -5.05 -12.54 3.15
CA SER A 238 -4.67 -12.03 4.47
C SER A 238 -4.64 -10.50 4.56
N SER A 239 -5.18 -9.82 3.55
CA SER A 239 -5.30 -8.36 3.49
C SER A 239 -6.50 -7.96 2.64
N ASN A 240 -7.18 -6.90 3.05
CA ASN A 240 -8.17 -6.21 2.23
C ASN A 240 -7.60 -4.93 1.59
N THR A 241 -6.34 -4.57 1.84
CA THR A 241 -5.68 -3.39 1.23
C THR A 241 -4.72 -3.81 0.11
N ASP A 242 -4.20 -5.04 0.17
CA ASP A 242 -3.27 -5.63 -0.80
C ASP A 242 -4.02 -6.54 -1.78
N LEU A 243 -5.06 -6.03 -2.46
CA LEU A 243 -5.78 -6.77 -3.50
C LEU A 243 -6.03 -5.87 -4.70
N ARG A 244 -5.56 -6.27 -5.88
CA ARG A 244 -5.75 -5.52 -7.13
C ARG A 244 -6.08 -6.44 -8.29
N TRP A 245 -7.05 -6.07 -9.11
CA TRP A 245 -7.23 -6.72 -10.42
C TRP A 245 -6.09 -6.32 -11.34
N ILE A 246 -5.44 -7.30 -11.98
CA ILE A 246 -4.40 -7.04 -12.98
C ILE A 246 -4.93 -7.20 -14.41
N ASP A 247 -6.03 -7.95 -14.57
CA ASP A 247 -6.87 -7.99 -15.77
C ASP A 247 -8.29 -8.52 -15.43
N ASN A 248 -9.08 -8.91 -16.43
CA ASN A 248 -10.47 -9.38 -16.25
C ASN A 248 -10.61 -10.77 -15.62
N SER A 249 -9.52 -11.50 -15.45
CA SER A 249 -9.48 -12.91 -15.03
C SER A 249 -8.49 -13.18 -13.89
N ARG A 250 -7.57 -12.25 -13.65
CA ARG A 250 -6.51 -12.37 -12.66
C ARG A 250 -6.49 -11.19 -11.70
N PHE A 251 -6.31 -11.50 -10.42
CA PHE A 251 -6.02 -10.50 -9.40
C PHE A 251 -4.84 -10.93 -8.55
N ILE A 252 -4.08 -9.95 -8.11
CA ILE A 252 -2.96 -10.11 -7.19
C ILE A 252 -3.45 -9.83 -5.77
N TYR A 253 -2.95 -10.60 -4.80
CA TYR A 253 -3.36 -10.50 -3.41
C TYR A 253 -2.24 -10.89 -2.43
N ARG A 254 -2.31 -10.36 -1.20
CA ARG A 254 -1.47 -10.82 -0.08
C ARG A 254 -2.03 -12.09 0.54
N SER A 255 -1.14 -13.03 0.82
CA SER A 255 -1.42 -14.27 1.55
C SER A 255 -0.39 -14.50 2.64
N GLY A 256 -0.57 -15.53 3.49
CA GLY A 256 0.30 -15.82 4.63
C GLY A 256 -0.06 -15.02 5.89
N GLY A 257 0.81 -15.08 6.89
CA GLY A 257 0.60 -14.48 8.22
C GLY A 257 1.73 -13.55 8.64
N GLY A 258 1.59 -12.95 9.82
CA GLY A 258 2.60 -12.05 10.40
C GLY A 258 3.97 -12.71 10.42
N GLY A 259 4.97 -12.04 9.86
CA GLY A 259 6.31 -12.59 9.71
C GLY A 259 6.58 -13.25 8.36
N ASP A 260 5.58 -13.79 7.66
CA ASP A 260 5.77 -14.66 6.50
C ASP A 260 4.68 -14.48 5.42
N TYR A 261 4.49 -13.24 4.98
CA TYR A 261 3.53 -12.95 3.92
C TYR A 261 4.08 -13.35 2.55
N SER A 262 3.16 -13.59 1.62
CA SER A 262 3.44 -13.83 0.21
C SER A 262 2.60 -12.94 -0.69
N VAL A 263 3.13 -12.70 -1.89
CA VAL A 263 2.42 -12.04 -3.00
C VAL A 263 1.97 -13.13 -3.96
N ARG A 264 0.67 -13.25 -4.19
CA ARG A 264 0.10 -14.30 -5.04
C ARG A 264 -0.80 -13.72 -6.12
N VAL A 265 -0.85 -14.39 -7.27
CA VAL A 265 -1.82 -14.09 -8.34
C VAL A 265 -2.79 -15.25 -8.45
N TYR A 266 -4.08 -14.97 -8.30
CA TYR A 266 -5.16 -15.93 -8.57
C TYR A 266 -5.65 -15.77 -10.00
N ASN A 267 -5.82 -16.88 -10.72
CA ASN A 267 -6.48 -16.92 -12.01
C ASN A 267 -7.83 -17.60 -11.87
N ILE A 268 -8.90 -16.85 -12.10
CA ILE A 268 -10.29 -17.32 -11.96
C ILE A 268 -10.64 -18.38 -13.00
N THR A 269 -10.09 -18.26 -14.21
CA THR A 269 -10.37 -19.22 -15.29
C THR A 269 -9.78 -20.60 -14.99
N SER A 270 -8.59 -20.67 -14.39
CA SER A 270 -7.95 -21.94 -14.05
C SER A 270 -8.21 -22.39 -12.61
N GLY A 271 -8.73 -21.51 -11.75
CA GLY A 271 -8.90 -21.75 -10.32
C GLY A 271 -7.59 -21.86 -9.53
N LYS A 272 -6.45 -21.46 -10.12
CA LYS A 272 -5.11 -21.66 -9.54
C LYS A 272 -4.49 -20.35 -9.04
N SER A 273 -3.76 -20.44 -7.93
CA SER A 273 -2.87 -19.39 -7.43
C SER A 273 -1.41 -19.67 -7.78
N MET A 274 -0.69 -18.64 -8.20
CA MET A 274 0.76 -18.63 -8.36
C MET A 274 1.39 -17.71 -7.31
N GLU A 275 2.49 -18.12 -6.70
CA GLU A 275 3.28 -17.28 -5.80
C GLU A 275 4.36 -16.52 -6.58
N LEU A 276 4.50 -15.21 -6.29
CA LEU A 276 5.48 -14.33 -6.92
C LEU A 276 6.63 -13.98 -5.96
N ILE A 277 6.29 -13.77 -4.69
CA ILE A 277 7.20 -13.42 -3.60
C ILE A 277 6.73 -14.18 -2.36
N SER A 278 7.68 -14.69 -1.58
CA SER A 278 7.44 -15.45 -0.36
C SER A 278 8.26 -14.88 0.80
N GLY A 279 7.73 -14.95 2.01
CA GLY A 279 8.44 -14.62 3.25
C GLY A 279 8.79 -13.15 3.42
N THR A 280 7.98 -12.25 2.86
CA THR A 280 8.06 -10.80 3.07
C THR A 280 7.27 -10.38 4.31
N LEU A 281 7.72 -9.32 4.98
CA LEU A 281 7.11 -8.82 6.21
C LEU A 281 5.98 -7.82 5.99
N ASN A 282 6.02 -7.11 4.87
CA ASN A 282 4.97 -6.20 4.43
C ASN A 282 5.06 -6.09 2.90
N PRO A 283 4.21 -6.79 2.13
CA PRO A 283 4.33 -6.78 0.68
C PRO A 283 3.86 -5.52 -0.03
N ASP A 284 3.07 -4.64 0.61
CA ASP A 284 2.45 -3.44 0.02
C ASP A 284 2.16 -3.54 -1.49
N ILE A 285 1.05 -4.18 -1.84
CA ILE A 285 0.78 -4.54 -3.24
C ILE A 285 0.01 -3.42 -3.94
N ASN A 286 0.63 -2.87 -4.98
CA ASN A 286 0.05 -1.84 -5.82
C ASN A 286 0.08 -2.24 -7.30
N PHE A 287 -0.87 -1.71 -8.08
CA PHE A 287 -0.98 -1.97 -9.51
C PHE A 287 -1.28 -0.68 -10.25
N SER A 288 -0.37 -0.27 -11.12
CA SER A 288 -0.54 0.87 -12.01
C SER A 288 -1.13 0.38 -13.33
N GLU A 289 -2.45 0.55 -13.47
CA GLU A 289 -3.22 -0.01 -14.58
C GLU A 289 -2.74 0.45 -15.96
N ILE A 290 -2.45 1.75 -16.13
CA ILE A 290 -2.06 2.32 -17.42
C ILE A 290 -0.76 1.69 -17.94
N PRO A 291 0.36 1.69 -17.18
CA PRO A 291 1.59 1.03 -17.63
C PRO A 291 1.53 -0.51 -17.50
N GLY A 292 0.53 -1.07 -16.81
CA GLY A 292 0.44 -2.52 -16.60
C GLY A 292 1.55 -3.08 -15.73
N LEU A 293 1.94 -2.33 -14.70
CA LEU A 293 3.02 -2.69 -13.78
C LEU A 293 2.51 -2.88 -12.37
N ILE A 294 2.98 -3.96 -11.74
CA ILE A 294 2.76 -4.28 -10.35
C ILE A 294 3.97 -3.79 -9.56
N THR A 295 3.73 -3.10 -8.46
CA THR A 295 4.73 -2.78 -7.44
C THR A 295 4.40 -3.54 -6.17
N CYS A 296 5.43 -4.12 -5.56
CA CYS A 296 5.33 -4.78 -4.27
C CYS A 296 6.68 -4.77 -3.58
N LEU A 297 6.68 -4.99 -2.28
CA LEU A 297 7.85 -4.95 -1.41
C LEU A 297 8.28 -6.37 -1.02
N ASP A 298 9.54 -6.67 -1.26
CA ASP A 298 10.20 -7.86 -0.76
C ASP A 298 11.11 -7.45 0.39
N ASN A 299 10.57 -7.49 1.61
CA ASN A 299 11.22 -6.98 2.82
C ASN A 299 11.71 -5.53 2.65
N GLN A 300 10.80 -4.63 2.27
CA GLN A 300 10.99 -3.22 1.86
C GLN A 300 11.71 -3.00 0.52
N VAL A 301 12.36 -3.99 -0.09
CA VAL A 301 12.98 -3.79 -1.40
C VAL A 301 11.90 -3.74 -2.47
N ILE A 302 11.82 -2.61 -3.19
CA ILE A 302 10.83 -2.39 -4.24
C ILE A 302 11.08 -3.38 -5.38
N THR A 303 10.06 -4.19 -5.66
CA THR A 303 10.02 -5.18 -6.73
C THR A 303 8.93 -4.81 -7.72
N ILE A 304 9.29 -4.82 -8.99
CA ILE A 304 8.43 -4.45 -10.11
C ILE A 304 8.15 -5.70 -10.92
N ILE A 305 6.90 -5.94 -11.29
CA ILE A 305 6.49 -7.10 -12.10
C ILE A 305 5.55 -6.64 -13.22
N SER A 306 5.75 -7.12 -14.44
CA SER A 306 4.82 -6.85 -15.55
C SER A 306 3.50 -7.58 -15.36
N ARG A 307 2.40 -7.04 -15.91
CA ARG A 307 1.08 -7.68 -15.90
C ARG A 307 1.07 -9.10 -16.47
N ASP A 308 1.88 -9.37 -17.48
CA ASP A 308 1.99 -10.71 -18.07
C ASP A 308 2.86 -11.68 -17.26
N LEU A 309 3.44 -11.20 -16.15
CA LEU A 309 4.30 -11.93 -15.21
C LEU A 309 5.60 -12.47 -15.82
N LYS A 310 5.97 -12.01 -17.02
CA LYS A 310 7.20 -12.45 -17.72
C LYS A 310 8.42 -11.63 -17.33
N TRP A 311 8.21 -10.40 -16.87
CA TRP A 311 9.28 -9.47 -16.52
C TRP A 311 9.17 -9.10 -15.05
N ARG A 312 10.29 -9.21 -14.33
CA ARG A 312 10.43 -8.85 -12.92
C ARG A 312 11.73 -8.09 -12.72
N VAL A 313 11.71 -6.99 -11.99
CA VAL A 313 12.93 -6.26 -11.59
C VAL A 313 12.92 -6.06 -10.08
N VAL A 314 13.97 -6.52 -9.42
CA VAL A 314 14.27 -6.13 -8.03
C VAL A 314 15.18 -4.91 -8.08
N THR A 315 14.68 -3.79 -7.60
CA THR A 315 15.34 -2.48 -7.77
C THR A 315 16.59 -2.36 -6.91
N GLY A 316 16.60 -3.00 -5.73
CA GLY A 316 17.62 -2.80 -4.69
C GLY A 316 17.40 -1.52 -3.87
N ILE A 317 16.37 -0.74 -4.20
CA ILE A 317 15.93 0.45 -3.48
C ILE A 317 14.87 0.02 -2.48
N GLU A 318 14.96 0.52 -1.25
CA GLU A 318 13.93 0.29 -0.23
C GLU A 318 12.90 1.43 -0.20
N GLY A 319 11.64 1.08 0.03
CA GLY A 319 10.55 2.04 0.27
C GLY A 319 9.39 1.36 1.01
N GLU A 320 8.38 2.15 1.38
CA GLU A 320 7.17 1.66 2.04
C GLU A 320 5.92 1.69 1.15
N GLU A 321 5.92 2.55 0.12
CA GLU A 321 4.85 2.66 -0.86
C GLU A 321 5.44 3.05 -2.22
N SER A 322 4.87 2.56 -3.34
CA SER A 322 5.35 2.92 -4.68
C SER A 322 4.29 2.83 -5.79
N TYR A 323 4.22 3.85 -6.64
CA TYR A 323 3.31 3.91 -7.79
C TYR A 323 4.00 4.36 -9.07
N PHE A 324 3.68 3.73 -10.21
CA PHE A 324 4.24 4.12 -11.50
C PHE A 324 3.51 5.30 -12.13
N SER A 325 4.30 6.11 -12.85
CA SER A 325 3.79 7.09 -13.80
C SER A 325 3.02 6.38 -14.94
N PRO A 326 2.07 7.07 -15.59
CA PRO A 326 1.30 6.50 -16.70
C PRO A 326 2.16 5.95 -17.85
N ASP A 327 3.34 6.54 -18.10
CA ASP A 327 4.29 6.09 -19.13
C ASP A 327 5.11 4.85 -18.73
N GLY A 328 5.01 4.40 -17.47
CA GLY A 328 5.73 3.26 -16.92
C GLY A 328 7.23 3.45 -16.74
N ARG A 329 7.76 4.67 -16.93
CA ARG A 329 9.21 4.93 -16.90
C ARG A 329 9.72 5.38 -15.54
N LYS A 330 8.83 5.88 -14.68
CA LYS A 330 9.15 6.45 -13.38
C LYS A 330 8.20 5.92 -12.33
N PHE A 331 8.62 5.96 -11.09
CA PHE A 331 7.77 5.60 -9.96
C PHE A 331 8.05 6.51 -8.78
N THR A 332 6.99 6.82 -8.03
CA THR A 332 7.13 7.42 -6.70
C THR A 332 7.60 6.35 -5.73
N SER A 333 8.38 6.74 -4.73
CA SER A 333 8.57 5.94 -3.52
C SER A 333 8.50 6.83 -2.30
N ILE A 334 7.90 6.33 -1.23
CA ILE A 334 7.99 6.92 0.10
C ILE A 334 8.99 6.09 0.90
N TYR A 335 9.91 6.77 1.59
CA TYR A 335 10.82 6.17 2.54
C TYR A 335 10.99 7.11 3.74
N LEU A 336 10.62 6.68 4.94
CA LEU A 336 10.69 7.49 6.17
C LEU A 336 10.01 8.87 6.02
N GLY A 337 8.83 8.87 5.41
CA GLY A 337 8.02 10.05 5.14
C GLY A 337 8.61 10.99 4.08
N ARG A 338 9.68 10.60 3.38
CA ARG A 338 10.27 11.36 2.28
C ARG A 338 9.78 10.83 0.95
N LEU A 339 9.23 11.71 0.13
CA LEU A 339 8.74 11.39 -1.20
C LEU A 339 9.83 11.59 -2.25
N TYR A 340 10.13 10.51 -2.99
CA TYR A 340 11.07 10.50 -4.10
C TYR A 340 10.37 10.13 -5.42
N VAL A 341 10.92 10.63 -6.52
CA VAL A 341 10.63 10.12 -7.87
C VAL A 341 11.87 9.45 -8.44
N ASN A 342 11.73 8.18 -8.74
CA ASN A 342 12.77 7.32 -9.29
C ASN A 342 12.51 7.08 -10.78
N SER A 343 13.59 6.93 -11.56
CA SER A 343 13.53 6.61 -12.99
C SER A 343 14.07 5.21 -13.22
N LEU A 344 13.34 4.34 -13.92
CA LEU A 344 13.83 2.99 -14.24
C LEU A 344 15.16 3.02 -15.01
N ASN A 345 15.33 3.99 -15.90
CA ASN A 345 16.58 4.17 -16.64
C ASN A 345 17.74 4.51 -15.70
N MET A 346 17.48 5.25 -14.60
CA MET A 346 18.51 5.57 -13.62
C MET A 346 18.79 4.38 -12.71
N VAL A 347 17.78 3.59 -12.33
CA VAL A 347 17.97 2.31 -11.62
C VAL A 347 18.87 1.37 -12.42
N GLU A 348 18.67 1.30 -13.74
CA GLU A 348 19.49 0.52 -14.66
C GLU A 348 20.90 1.12 -14.81
N LYS A 349 21.01 2.42 -15.07
CA LYS A 349 22.28 3.13 -15.24
C LYS A 349 23.20 3.02 -14.02
N TYR A 350 22.65 3.16 -12.81
CA TYR A 350 23.39 3.15 -11.55
C TYR A 350 23.39 1.77 -10.87
N ARG A 351 23.16 0.68 -11.64
CA ARG A 351 23.07 -0.67 -11.08
C ARG A 351 24.27 -1.07 -10.23
N MET A 352 25.48 -0.67 -10.63
CA MET A 352 26.70 -0.96 -9.86
C MET A 352 26.74 -0.26 -8.51
N ASP A 353 26.27 0.99 -8.42
CA ASP A 353 26.22 1.72 -7.15
C ASP A 353 25.14 1.16 -6.21
N ILE A 354 24.01 0.72 -6.77
CA ILE A 354 22.97 0.01 -6.01
C ILE A 354 23.53 -1.31 -5.46
N ARG A 355 24.27 -2.08 -6.26
CA ARG A 355 24.89 -3.34 -5.81
C ARG A 355 25.91 -3.11 -4.69
N ARG A 356 26.81 -2.12 -4.84
CA ARG A 356 27.76 -1.75 -3.78
C ARG A 356 27.06 -1.35 -2.48
N ASN A 357 25.98 -0.58 -2.58
CA ASN A 357 25.16 -0.23 -1.42
C ASN A 357 24.55 -1.46 -0.75
N GLY A 358 24.05 -2.43 -1.52
CA GLY A 358 23.56 -3.71 -1.01
C GLY A 358 24.64 -4.51 -0.27
N GLU A 359 25.88 -4.53 -0.78
CA GLU A 359 27.01 -5.17 -0.09
C GLU A 359 27.33 -4.49 1.25
N ASP A 360 27.27 -3.15 1.30
CA ASP A 360 27.49 -2.39 2.53
C ASP A 360 26.36 -2.62 3.55
N LEU A 361 25.11 -2.69 3.09
CA LEU A 361 23.96 -3.02 3.93
C LEU A 361 24.09 -4.43 4.52
N ILE A 362 24.52 -5.43 3.74
CA ILE A 362 24.77 -6.77 4.27
C ILE A 362 25.81 -6.74 5.41
N LYS A 363 26.90 -5.97 5.28
CA LYS A 363 27.90 -5.83 6.35
C LYS A 363 27.28 -5.22 7.62
N LEU A 364 26.46 -4.18 7.46
CA LEU A 364 25.77 -3.53 8.58
C LEU A 364 24.78 -4.48 9.27
N TYR A 365 23.97 -5.21 8.51
CA TYR A 365 23.04 -6.21 9.07
C TYR A 365 23.77 -7.38 9.73
N ARG A 366 24.87 -7.88 9.16
CA ARG A 366 25.70 -8.93 9.80
C ARG A 366 26.27 -8.45 11.13
N LYS A 367 26.67 -7.17 11.22
CA LYS A 367 27.08 -6.56 12.49
C LYS A 367 25.90 -6.46 13.46
N ALA A 368 24.71 -6.10 13.00
CA ALA A 368 23.51 -6.08 13.84
C ALA A 368 23.14 -7.50 14.35
N ALA A 369 23.32 -8.53 13.52
CA ALA A 369 23.01 -9.92 13.83
C ALA A 369 23.80 -10.51 15.01
N VAL A 370 24.97 -9.93 15.34
CA VAL A 370 25.80 -10.35 16.48
C VAL A 370 25.77 -9.35 17.64
N THR A 371 25.11 -8.21 17.47
CA THR A 371 25.07 -7.12 18.48
C THR A 371 23.71 -7.08 19.19
N LYS A 372 23.51 -7.95 20.20
CA LYS A 372 22.21 -8.06 20.90
C LYS A 372 21.66 -6.75 21.47
N SER A 373 22.54 -5.83 21.89
CA SER A 373 22.12 -4.54 22.46
C SER A 373 21.34 -3.67 21.47
N VAL A 374 21.46 -3.93 20.17
CA VAL A 374 20.78 -3.21 19.07
C VAL A 374 19.39 -3.76 18.76
N TRP A 375 19.07 -4.97 19.23
CA TRP A 375 17.78 -5.60 18.95
C TRP A 375 16.66 -4.93 19.74
N GLU A 376 15.54 -4.65 19.06
CA GLU A 376 14.31 -4.18 19.70
C GLU A 376 13.58 -5.32 20.43
N SER A 377 13.65 -6.55 19.92
CA SER A 377 12.97 -7.71 20.50
C SER A 377 13.65 -9.05 20.15
N ASP A 378 13.12 -10.15 20.67
CA ASP A 378 13.57 -11.50 20.34
C ASP A 378 13.29 -11.92 18.88
N TYR A 379 12.45 -11.17 18.16
CA TYR A 379 12.17 -11.38 16.74
C TYR A 379 13.18 -10.68 15.81
N SER A 380 13.99 -9.75 16.35
CA SER A 380 15.00 -9.02 15.59
C SER A 380 15.99 -9.90 14.81
N PRO A 381 16.49 -11.03 15.34
CA PRO A 381 17.41 -11.88 14.60
C PRO A 381 16.79 -12.49 13.34
N GLU A 382 15.51 -12.87 13.40
CA GLU A 382 14.79 -13.40 12.23
C GLU A 382 14.67 -12.32 11.15
N TYR A 383 14.25 -11.12 11.54
CA TYR A 383 14.20 -9.94 10.66
C TYR A 383 15.55 -9.69 9.98
N ILE A 384 16.62 -9.59 10.75
CA ILE A 384 17.97 -9.32 10.25
C ILE A 384 18.41 -10.40 9.25
N ASN A 385 18.13 -11.67 9.53
CA ASN A 385 18.43 -12.77 8.63
C ASN A 385 17.63 -12.69 7.32
N LYS A 386 16.36 -12.27 7.37
CA LYS A 386 15.56 -12.02 6.15
C LYS A 386 16.17 -10.89 5.31
N LYS A 387 16.59 -9.78 5.93
CA LYS A 387 17.27 -8.68 5.22
C LYS A 387 18.59 -9.11 4.57
N ILE A 388 19.42 -9.88 5.28
CA ILE A 388 20.68 -10.41 4.70
C ILE A 388 20.38 -11.31 3.50
N LYS A 389 19.45 -12.26 3.62
CA LYS A 389 19.04 -13.14 2.53
C LYS A 389 18.49 -12.37 1.34
N GLN A 390 17.70 -11.32 1.59
CA GLN A 390 17.13 -10.48 0.54
C GLN A 390 18.22 -9.81 -0.30
N TYR A 391 19.18 -9.16 0.36
CA TYR A 391 20.29 -8.52 -0.34
C TYR A 391 21.23 -9.54 -1.00
N ASP A 392 21.51 -10.68 -0.36
CA ASP A 392 22.32 -11.75 -0.97
C ASP A 392 21.64 -12.29 -2.25
N SER A 393 20.31 -12.45 -2.24
CA SER A 393 19.52 -12.86 -3.41
C SER A 393 19.59 -11.79 -4.51
N PHE A 394 19.35 -10.53 -4.17
CA PHE A 394 19.46 -9.38 -5.07
C PHE A 394 20.82 -9.31 -5.76
N LEU A 395 21.91 -9.52 -5.01
CA LEU A 395 23.27 -9.50 -5.56
C LEU A 395 23.57 -10.69 -6.48
N LYS A 396 22.90 -11.83 -6.30
CA LYS A 396 23.06 -13.02 -7.14
C LYS A 396 22.23 -12.98 -8.43
N MET A 397 21.21 -12.12 -8.51
CA MET A 397 20.41 -11.97 -9.73
C MET A 397 21.30 -11.49 -10.88
N LYS A 398 21.40 -12.31 -11.94
CA LYS A 398 22.05 -11.93 -13.19
C LYS A 398 21.27 -10.79 -13.84
N GLU A 399 21.97 -9.89 -14.52
CA GLU A 399 21.35 -8.78 -15.26
C GLU A 399 20.26 -9.31 -16.19
N ILE A 400 19.06 -8.73 -16.07
CA ILE A 400 17.95 -9.02 -16.96
C ILE A 400 18.22 -8.22 -18.24
N LYS A 401 18.71 -8.91 -19.27
CA LYS A 401 18.64 -8.39 -20.63
C LYS A 401 17.16 -8.24 -21.00
N ARG A 402 16.76 -7.02 -21.34
CA ARG A 402 15.45 -6.70 -21.89
C ARG A 402 15.18 -7.43 -23.19
#